data_AF-A0A524AQC1-F1
#
_entry.id   AF-A0A524AQC1-F1
#
_cell.length_a   1.000
_cell.length_b   1.000
_cell.length_c   1.000
_cell.angle_alpha   90.00
_cell.angle_beta   90.00
_cell.angle_gamma   90.00
#
_symmetry.space_group_name_H-M   'P 1'
#
loop_
_entity.id
_entity.type
_entity.pdbx_description
1 polymer ?
#
loop_
_entity_poly.entity_id
_entity_poly.type
_entity_poly.pdbx_seq_one_letter_code
_entity_poly.pdbx_strand_id
1 'polypeptide(L)'
;MPLKVPTRHNEKLKQVVKRVNQDVELQQLWRCANINAVDRSSITDHGEVHVRIMANAALKMLRLLAEAGVQMSVEADYQLTKEDAEVVVVLAACLHDLGIAIHRDNHEQYSLTIAYPKLRELLADVYEEPERTIITAETLHAMIAHHWDHRCLTIEAGIVKVADALDITQGRSRIPFEAGDTGIHAVSAAAIDSVSLLKGKEVPIRVEIAMSNSAGIFQVDELLKRKLRNSSIAPYVEVVAKIEGETEKRLIEFYTM
;
A
#
# COMPACT_ATOMS: atom_id res chain seq x y z
N MET A 1 -14.77 -10.19 3.56
CA MET A 1 -14.98 -8.98 4.37
C MET A 1 -14.95 -7.78 3.43
N PRO A 2 -15.92 -6.85 3.49
CA PRO A 2 -15.98 -5.77 2.51
C PRO A 2 -14.82 -4.77 2.68
N LEU A 3 -14.29 -4.29 1.56
CA LEU A 3 -13.45 -3.11 1.48
C LEU A 3 -14.20 -1.92 2.09
N LYS A 4 -13.59 -1.34 3.13
CA LYS A 4 -14.12 -0.17 3.83
C LYS A 4 -13.08 0.93 3.80
N VAL A 5 -13.35 1.97 3.00
CA VAL A 5 -12.53 3.17 2.88
C VAL A 5 -13.41 4.42 3.00
N PRO A 6 -12.90 5.54 3.54
CA PRO A 6 -13.66 6.78 3.68
C PRO A 6 -13.79 7.51 2.35
N THR A 7 -14.89 7.29 1.62
CA THR A 7 -15.15 7.90 0.30
C THR A 7 -15.49 9.39 0.37
N ARG A 8 -15.91 9.89 1.54
CA ARG A 8 -16.33 11.29 1.76
C ARG A 8 -17.35 11.73 0.69
N HIS A 9 -17.08 12.81 -0.04
CA HIS A 9 -17.94 13.37 -1.09
C HIS A 9 -17.58 12.88 -2.51
N ASN A 10 -16.60 11.98 -2.64
CA ASN A 10 -16.18 11.45 -3.93
C ASN A 10 -17.15 10.35 -4.39
N GLU A 11 -18.14 10.73 -5.20
CA GLU A 11 -19.16 9.79 -5.71
C GLU A 11 -18.57 8.75 -6.68
N LYS A 12 -17.53 9.09 -7.46
CA LYS A 12 -16.85 8.12 -8.34
C LYS A 12 -16.20 7.01 -7.52
N LEU A 13 -15.43 7.39 -6.49
CA LEU A 13 -14.82 6.43 -5.57
C LEU A 13 -15.86 5.59 -4.84
N LYS A 14 -16.99 6.18 -4.43
CA LYS A 14 -18.09 5.43 -3.79
C LYS A 14 -18.69 4.38 -4.72
N GLN A 15 -18.88 4.69 -6.00
CA GLN A 15 -19.34 3.72 -6.99
C GLN A 15 -18.31 2.60 -7.21
N VAL A 16 -17.02 2.95 -7.33
CA VAL A 16 -15.93 1.98 -7.46
C VAL A 16 -15.85 1.05 -6.26
N VAL A 17 -15.87 1.58 -5.04
CA VAL A 17 -15.84 0.77 -3.79
C VAL A 17 -17.06 -0.14 -3.70
N LYS A 18 -18.25 0.33 -4.11
CA LYS A 18 -19.45 -0.52 -4.17
C LYS A 18 -19.23 -1.69 -5.12
N ARG A 19 -18.69 -1.45 -6.32
CA ARG A 19 -18.44 -2.48 -7.33
C ARG A 19 -17.39 -3.49 -6.89
N VAL A 20 -16.26 -3.03 -6.35
CA VAL A 20 -15.24 -3.90 -5.74
C VAL A 20 -15.85 -4.82 -4.67
N ASN A 21 -16.73 -4.30 -3.83
CA ASN A 21 -17.42 -5.10 -2.80
C ASN A 21 -18.48 -6.07 -3.34
N GLN A 22 -18.94 -5.88 -4.57
CA GLN A 22 -19.93 -6.75 -5.22
C GLN A 22 -19.28 -7.76 -6.18
N ASP A 23 -18.01 -7.58 -6.50
CA ASP A 23 -17.25 -8.44 -7.40
C ASP A 23 -16.79 -9.71 -6.68
N VAL A 24 -17.48 -10.81 -6.95
CA VAL A 24 -17.21 -12.14 -6.38
C VAL A 24 -15.90 -12.72 -6.92
N GLU A 25 -15.55 -12.44 -8.19
CA GLU A 25 -14.32 -12.92 -8.80
C GLU A 25 -13.11 -12.27 -8.12
N LEU A 26 -13.12 -10.95 -7.95
CA LEU A 26 -12.06 -10.21 -7.28
C LEU A 26 -11.83 -10.70 -5.84
N GLN A 27 -12.91 -10.92 -5.08
CA GLN A 27 -12.82 -11.49 -3.72
C GLN A 27 -12.18 -12.87 -3.72
N GLN A 28 -12.55 -13.72 -4.68
CA GLN A 28 -11.96 -15.04 -4.82
C GLN A 28 -10.49 -14.98 -5.24
N LEU A 29 -10.10 -14.01 -6.08
CA LEU A 29 -8.70 -13.78 -6.45
C LEU A 29 -7.86 -13.36 -5.24
N TRP A 30 -8.36 -12.46 -4.38
CA TRP A 30 -7.69 -12.11 -3.11
C TRP A 30 -7.51 -13.33 -2.22
N ARG A 31 -8.51 -14.20 -2.13
CA ARG A 31 -8.39 -15.45 -1.37
C ARG A 31 -7.35 -16.39 -1.98
N CYS A 32 -7.32 -16.55 -3.29
CA CYS A 32 -6.33 -17.38 -3.98
C CYS A 32 -4.91 -16.86 -3.78
N ALA A 33 -4.70 -15.54 -3.90
CA ALA A 33 -3.43 -14.89 -3.59
C ALA A 33 -3.01 -15.16 -2.14
N ASN A 34 -3.94 -15.02 -1.20
CA ASN A 34 -3.64 -15.24 0.22
C ASN A 34 -3.27 -16.68 0.55
N ILE A 35 -3.92 -17.67 -0.08
CA ILE A 35 -3.56 -19.08 0.09
C ILE A 35 -2.14 -19.35 -0.43
N ASN A 36 -1.77 -18.74 -1.56
CA ASN A 36 -0.41 -18.87 -2.07
C ASN A 36 0.62 -18.20 -1.15
N ALA A 37 0.29 -17.04 -0.60
CA ALA A 37 1.14 -16.30 0.33
C ALA A 37 1.30 -17.03 1.67
N VAL A 38 0.21 -17.23 2.40
CA VAL A 38 0.22 -17.73 3.78
C VAL A 38 0.36 -19.25 3.83
N ASP A 39 -0.61 -19.98 3.27
CA ASP A 39 -0.67 -21.44 3.42
C ASP A 39 0.44 -22.18 2.68
N ARG A 40 0.84 -21.69 1.50
CA ARG A 40 1.82 -22.39 0.63
C ARG A 40 3.24 -21.86 0.76
N SER A 41 3.41 -20.56 1.04
CA SER A 41 4.74 -19.92 1.07
C SER A 41 5.14 -19.40 2.45
N SER A 42 4.25 -19.52 3.46
CA SER A 42 4.50 -19.07 4.84
C SER A 42 4.92 -17.61 4.96
N ILE A 43 4.51 -16.76 4.01
CA ILE A 43 4.70 -15.31 4.09
C ILE A 43 3.45 -14.63 4.66
N THR A 44 3.57 -13.33 4.95
CA THR A 44 2.48 -12.53 5.51
C THR A 44 1.28 -12.46 4.57
N ASP A 45 0.11 -12.13 5.12
CA ASP A 45 -1.15 -12.06 4.39
C ASP A 45 -1.10 -11.01 3.26
N HIS A 46 -1.52 -11.43 2.07
CA HIS A 46 -1.71 -10.61 0.87
C HIS A 46 -3.18 -10.68 0.40
N GLY A 47 -4.09 -10.87 1.37
CA GLY A 47 -5.52 -11.02 1.14
C GLY A 47 -6.31 -9.74 1.41
N GLU A 48 -7.60 -9.92 1.69
CA GLU A 48 -8.57 -8.82 1.87
C GLU A 48 -8.18 -7.84 2.98
N VAL A 49 -7.49 -8.34 4.03
CA VAL A 49 -7.06 -7.52 5.18
C VAL A 49 -5.94 -6.58 4.74
N HIS A 50 -4.91 -7.11 4.07
CA HIS A 50 -3.82 -6.34 3.47
C HIS A 50 -4.35 -5.22 2.58
N VAL A 51 -5.18 -5.59 1.59
CA VAL A 51 -5.79 -4.66 0.63
C VAL A 51 -6.51 -3.51 1.32
N ARG A 52 -7.30 -3.82 2.36
CA ARG A 52 -8.03 -2.79 3.10
C ARG A 52 -7.09 -1.84 3.86
N ILE A 53 -6.04 -2.34 4.50
CA ILE A 53 -5.07 -1.53 5.23
C ILE A 53 -4.37 -0.59 4.24
N MET A 54 -3.84 -1.15 3.16
CA MET A 54 -3.14 -0.41 2.13
C MET A 54 -4.01 0.66 1.48
N ALA A 55 -5.26 0.34 1.10
CA ALA A 55 -6.17 1.32 0.48
C ALA A 55 -6.50 2.49 1.41
N ASN A 56 -6.66 2.25 2.71
CA ASN A 56 -6.87 3.32 3.69
C ASN A 56 -5.62 4.18 3.89
N ALA A 57 -4.44 3.56 3.96
CA ALA A 57 -3.17 4.26 4.04
C ALA A 57 -2.94 5.14 2.81
N ALA A 58 -3.12 4.59 1.60
CA ALA A 58 -2.96 5.29 0.34
C ALA A 58 -3.88 6.53 0.24
N LEU A 59 -5.18 6.39 0.55
CA LEU A 59 -6.10 7.52 0.57
C LEU A 59 -5.71 8.59 1.60
N LYS A 60 -5.25 8.18 2.78
CA LYS A 60 -4.81 9.12 3.81
C LYS A 60 -3.58 9.91 3.35
N MET A 61 -2.60 9.22 2.77
CA MET A 61 -1.39 9.84 2.23
C MET A 61 -1.69 10.81 1.10
N LEU A 62 -2.53 10.41 0.13
CA LEU A 62 -2.99 11.28 -0.95
C LEU A 62 -3.58 12.58 -0.41
N ARG A 63 -4.47 12.46 0.58
CA ARG A 63 -5.14 13.62 1.18
C ARG A 63 -4.19 14.53 1.96
N LEU A 64 -3.20 13.97 2.65
CA LEU A 64 -2.17 14.76 3.33
C LEU A 64 -1.30 15.54 2.34
N LEU A 65 -0.94 14.91 1.21
CA LEU A 65 -0.19 15.55 0.13
C LEU A 65 -1.00 16.67 -0.53
N ALA A 66 -2.26 16.39 -0.87
CA ALA A 66 -3.17 17.37 -1.45
C ALA A 66 -3.43 18.55 -0.50
N GLU A 67 -3.59 18.32 0.81
CA GLU A 67 -3.73 19.38 1.81
C GLU A 67 -2.48 20.27 1.89
N ALA A 68 -1.30 19.70 1.64
CA ALA A 68 -0.03 20.44 1.57
C ALA A 68 0.22 21.10 0.19
N GLY A 69 -0.74 21.04 -0.74
CA GLY A 69 -0.61 21.65 -2.07
C GLY A 69 0.24 20.86 -3.06
N VAL A 70 0.56 19.59 -2.77
CA VAL A 70 1.20 18.70 -3.74
C VAL A 70 0.14 18.30 -4.78
N GLN A 71 0.37 18.69 -6.04
CA GLN A 71 -0.50 18.35 -7.16
C GLN A 71 -0.33 16.87 -7.55
N MET A 72 -1.44 16.17 -7.77
CA MET A 72 -1.41 14.77 -8.23
C MET A 72 -1.05 14.69 -9.72
N SER A 73 -0.48 13.58 -10.18
CA SER A 73 -0.03 13.48 -11.58
C SER A 73 -1.21 13.50 -12.55
N VAL A 74 -2.34 12.88 -12.19
CA VAL A 74 -3.53 12.96 -13.06
C VAL A 74 -4.08 14.38 -13.23
N GLU A 75 -3.90 15.24 -12.22
CA GLU A 75 -4.27 16.65 -12.29
C GLU A 75 -3.30 17.41 -13.21
N ALA A 76 -1.99 17.16 -13.07
CA ALA A 76 -0.95 17.84 -13.83
C ALA A 76 -0.95 17.44 -15.32
N ASP A 77 -1.11 16.15 -15.61
CA ASP A 77 -0.87 15.60 -16.95
C ASP A 77 -2.15 15.52 -17.81
N TYR A 78 -3.32 15.38 -17.17
CA TYR A 78 -4.59 15.15 -17.88
C TYR A 78 -5.72 16.11 -17.47
N GLN A 79 -5.46 17.07 -16.59
CA GLN A 79 -6.48 18.03 -16.10
C GLN A 79 -7.68 17.34 -15.42
N LEU A 80 -7.44 16.13 -14.88
CA LEU A 80 -8.39 15.45 -14.01
C LEU A 80 -8.36 16.07 -12.61
N THR A 81 -9.10 15.47 -11.69
CA THR A 81 -9.24 15.98 -10.32
C THR A 81 -8.49 15.10 -9.31
N LYS A 82 -8.19 15.65 -8.14
CA LYS A 82 -7.73 14.84 -6.98
C LYS A 82 -8.70 13.68 -6.65
N GLU A 83 -10.01 13.85 -6.89
CA GLU A 83 -11.00 12.79 -6.69
C GLU A 83 -10.76 11.61 -7.65
N ASP A 84 -10.22 11.87 -8.83
CA ASP A 84 -9.81 10.84 -9.78
C ASP A 84 -8.51 10.15 -9.32
N ALA A 85 -7.57 10.90 -8.76
CA ALA A 85 -6.36 10.33 -8.14
C ALA A 85 -6.71 9.39 -6.96
N GLU A 86 -7.74 9.73 -6.17
CA GLU A 86 -8.26 8.85 -5.12
C GLU A 86 -8.75 7.50 -5.67
N VAL A 87 -9.35 7.48 -6.87
CA VAL A 87 -9.77 6.24 -7.53
C VAL A 87 -8.56 5.41 -7.96
N VAL A 88 -7.53 6.05 -8.55
CA VAL A 88 -6.29 5.39 -8.97
C VAL A 88 -5.63 4.66 -7.80
N VAL A 89 -5.38 5.35 -6.68
CA VAL A 89 -4.64 4.74 -5.56
C VAL A 89 -5.43 3.64 -4.85
N VAL A 90 -6.77 3.74 -4.83
CA VAL A 90 -7.63 2.69 -4.23
C VAL A 90 -7.70 1.46 -5.13
N LEU A 91 -7.88 1.63 -6.43
CA LEU A 91 -7.89 0.50 -7.36
C LEU A 91 -6.51 -0.17 -7.44
N ALA A 92 -5.43 0.61 -7.43
CA ALA A 92 -4.08 0.06 -7.38
C ALA A 92 -3.88 -0.81 -6.14
N ALA A 93 -4.27 -0.32 -4.96
CA ALA A 93 -4.21 -1.12 -3.73
C ALA A 93 -5.04 -2.41 -3.81
N CYS A 94 -6.22 -2.35 -4.43
CA CYS A 94 -7.09 -3.52 -4.60
C CYS A 94 -6.53 -4.58 -5.56
N LEU A 95 -5.66 -4.21 -6.51
CA LEU A 95 -5.31 -5.07 -7.63
C LEU A 95 -3.81 -5.40 -7.71
N HIS A 96 -2.93 -4.70 -6.98
CA HIS A 96 -1.48 -4.79 -7.14
C HIS A 96 -0.91 -6.22 -6.99
N ASP A 97 -1.53 -7.04 -6.14
CA ASP A 97 -1.06 -8.38 -5.77
C ASP A 97 -1.84 -9.55 -6.37
N LEU A 98 -2.77 -9.30 -7.30
CA LEU A 98 -3.57 -10.38 -7.88
C LEU A 98 -2.73 -11.47 -8.56
N GLY A 99 -1.56 -11.12 -9.08
CA GLY A 99 -0.62 -12.05 -9.69
C GLY A 99 -0.11 -13.12 -8.72
N ILE A 100 -0.17 -12.90 -7.41
CA ILE A 100 0.16 -13.92 -6.41
C ILE A 100 -0.76 -15.14 -6.54
N ALA A 101 -2.00 -14.96 -7.03
CA ALA A 101 -2.90 -16.09 -7.32
C ALA A 101 -2.34 -17.03 -8.42
N ILE A 102 -1.43 -16.54 -9.27
CA ILE A 102 -0.69 -17.33 -10.26
C ILE A 102 0.63 -17.80 -9.67
N HIS A 103 1.49 -16.88 -9.23
CA HIS A 103 2.80 -17.17 -8.65
C HIS A 103 3.33 -15.99 -7.82
N ARG A 104 4.11 -16.26 -6.77
CA ARG A 104 4.67 -15.20 -5.91
C ARG A 104 5.82 -14.44 -6.57
N ASP A 105 6.70 -15.14 -7.28
CA ASP A 105 7.78 -14.51 -8.04
C ASP A 105 7.22 -13.75 -9.24
N ASN A 106 7.68 -12.52 -9.46
CA ASN A 106 7.21 -11.61 -10.51
C ASN A 106 5.70 -11.34 -10.48
N HIS A 107 5.04 -11.51 -9.33
CA HIS A 107 3.60 -11.33 -9.17
C HIS A 107 3.11 -9.98 -9.70
N GLU A 108 3.91 -8.92 -9.61
CA GLU A 108 3.58 -7.59 -10.08
C GLU A 108 3.31 -7.56 -11.60
N GLN A 109 4.09 -8.34 -12.37
CA GLN A 109 3.90 -8.46 -13.83
C GLN A 109 2.65 -9.28 -14.15
N TYR A 110 2.42 -10.38 -13.41
CA TYR A 110 1.22 -11.20 -13.58
C TYR A 110 -0.05 -10.45 -13.19
N SER A 111 0.01 -9.59 -12.17
CA SER A 111 -1.09 -8.73 -11.73
C SER A 111 -1.61 -7.86 -12.87
N LEU A 112 -0.75 -7.33 -13.74
CA LEU A 112 -1.19 -6.46 -14.85
C LEU A 112 -2.15 -7.16 -15.81
N THR A 113 -1.89 -8.44 -16.11
CA THR A 113 -2.71 -9.22 -17.04
C THR A 113 -4.11 -9.47 -16.48
N ILE A 114 -4.20 -9.73 -15.18
CA ILE A 114 -5.48 -9.92 -14.47
C ILE A 114 -6.18 -8.57 -14.27
N ALA A 115 -5.43 -7.54 -13.92
CA ALA A 115 -5.97 -6.25 -13.52
C ALA A 115 -6.51 -5.42 -14.68
N TYR A 116 -5.92 -5.46 -15.87
CA TYR A 116 -6.42 -4.69 -17.02
C TYR A 116 -7.92 -4.97 -17.28
N PRO A 117 -8.38 -6.22 -17.52
CA PRO A 117 -9.81 -6.47 -17.75
C PRO A 117 -10.67 -6.14 -16.52
N LYS A 118 -10.19 -6.34 -15.29
CA LYS A 118 -10.93 -5.94 -14.07
C LYS A 118 -11.07 -4.44 -13.93
N LEU A 119 -10.03 -3.67 -14.20
CA LEU A 119 -10.09 -2.21 -14.22
C LEU A 119 -11.12 -1.72 -15.21
N ARG A 120 -11.12 -2.30 -16.42
CA ARG A 120 -12.15 -1.98 -17.41
C ARG A 120 -13.53 -2.26 -16.82
N GLU A 121 -13.80 -3.44 -16.30
CA GLU A 121 -15.10 -3.76 -15.70
C GLU A 121 -15.51 -2.82 -14.55
N LEU A 122 -14.64 -2.65 -13.55
CA LEU A 122 -14.90 -1.85 -12.36
C LEU A 122 -15.16 -0.37 -12.69
N LEU A 123 -14.51 0.16 -13.72
CA LEU A 123 -14.63 1.55 -14.17
C LEU A 123 -15.75 1.81 -15.18
N ALA A 124 -16.40 0.77 -15.74
CA ALA A 124 -17.50 0.95 -16.70
C ALA A 124 -18.59 1.87 -16.13
N ASP A 125 -19.22 2.77 -16.88
CA ASP A 125 -20.27 3.68 -16.36
C ASP A 125 -19.86 4.62 -15.19
N VAL A 126 -18.63 4.53 -14.67
CA VAL A 126 -18.04 5.50 -13.73
C VAL A 126 -17.24 6.53 -14.52
N TYR A 127 -16.56 6.07 -15.57
CA TYR A 127 -15.79 6.89 -16.50
C TYR A 127 -16.13 6.52 -17.94
N GLU A 128 -16.24 7.53 -18.79
CA GLU A 128 -16.30 7.39 -20.25
C GLU A 128 -14.90 7.52 -20.85
N GLU A 129 -14.76 7.20 -22.14
CA GLU A 129 -13.52 7.51 -22.85
C GLU A 129 -13.39 9.02 -23.10
N PRO A 130 -12.18 9.61 -22.99
CA PRO A 130 -10.88 8.96 -22.79
C PRO A 130 -10.47 8.74 -21.31
N GLU A 131 -11.22 9.28 -20.36
CA GLU A 131 -10.87 9.26 -18.93
C GLU A 131 -10.71 7.82 -18.39
N ARG A 132 -11.58 6.90 -18.81
CA ARG A 132 -11.50 5.49 -18.40
C ARG A 132 -10.16 4.86 -18.79
N THR A 133 -9.63 5.19 -19.97
CA THR A 133 -8.29 4.73 -20.40
C THR A 133 -7.20 5.34 -19.54
N ILE A 134 -7.29 6.63 -19.21
CA ILE A 134 -6.32 7.32 -18.35
C ILE A 134 -6.28 6.66 -16.96
N ILE A 135 -7.44 6.53 -16.29
CA ILE A 135 -7.50 5.90 -14.95
C ILE A 135 -6.98 4.47 -14.99
N THR A 136 -7.29 3.71 -16.05
CA THR A 136 -6.77 2.34 -16.23
C THR A 136 -5.24 2.33 -16.32
N ALA A 137 -4.66 3.17 -17.19
CA ALA A 137 -3.22 3.23 -17.41
C ALA A 137 -2.46 3.67 -16.14
N GLU A 138 -2.94 4.73 -15.49
CA GLU A 138 -2.34 5.26 -14.26
C GLU A 138 -2.42 4.27 -13.10
N THR A 139 -3.51 3.51 -13.01
CA THR A 139 -3.64 2.44 -12.01
C THR A 139 -2.65 1.31 -12.27
N LEU A 140 -2.51 0.85 -13.52
CA LEU A 140 -1.56 -0.21 -13.87
C LEU A 140 -0.11 0.22 -13.66
N HIS A 141 0.20 1.48 -13.95
CA HIS A 141 1.51 2.05 -13.67
C HIS A 141 1.79 2.07 -12.16
N ALA A 142 0.84 2.57 -11.36
CA ALA A 142 0.97 2.58 -9.90
C ALA A 142 1.12 1.16 -9.32
N MET A 143 0.42 0.18 -9.90
CA MET A 143 0.59 -1.23 -9.60
C MET A 143 2.02 -1.67 -9.93
N ILE A 144 2.49 -1.71 -11.18
CA ILE A 144 3.82 -2.28 -11.46
C ILE A 144 4.95 -1.53 -10.73
N ALA A 145 4.79 -0.23 -10.51
CA ALA A 145 5.77 0.59 -9.82
C ALA A 145 5.87 0.27 -8.32
N HIS A 146 4.93 -0.45 -7.68
CA HIS A 146 4.98 -0.74 -6.25
C HIS A 146 6.18 -1.61 -5.85
N HIS A 147 6.72 -2.42 -6.78
CA HIS A 147 7.94 -3.19 -6.54
C HIS A 147 9.11 -2.28 -6.14
N TRP A 148 9.93 -2.72 -5.19
CA TRP A 148 10.89 -1.85 -4.51
C TRP A 148 11.96 -1.27 -5.44
N ASP A 149 12.37 -1.97 -6.50
CA ASP A 149 13.42 -1.52 -7.42
C ASP A 149 12.91 -0.61 -8.56
N HIS A 150 11.61 -0.64 -8.86
CA HIS A 150 11.02 0.13 -9.95
C HIS A 150 10.91 1.61 -9.57
N ARG A 151 11.16 2.52 -10.51
CA ARG A 151 10.99 3.95 -10.26
C ARG A 151 9.51 4.34 -10.38
N CYS A 152 8.97 5.04 -9.39
CA CYS A 152 7.65 5.66 -9.52
C CYS A 152 7.74 6.91 -10.42
N LEU A 153 6.92 6.96 -11.47
CA LEU A 153 6.84 8.12 -12.39
C LEU A 153 5.73 9.10 -12.04
N THR A 154 4.78 8.70 -11.18
CA THR A 154 3.64 9.54 -10.76
C THR A 154 3.55 9.61 -9.25
N ILE A 155 2.89 10.65 -8.72
CA ILE A 155 2.68 10.81 -7.28
C ILE A 155 1.86 9.64 -6.71
N GLU A 156 0.84 9.21 -7.44
CA GLU A 156 -0.04 8.09 -7.16
C GLU A 156 0.74 6.78 -7.03
N ALA A 157 1.67 6.51 -7.96
CA ALA A 157 2.57 5.36 -7.86
C ALA A 157 3.46 5.41 -6.61
N GLY A 158 3.94 6.61 -6.24
CA GLY A 158 4.71 6.79 -5.02
C GLY A 158 3.90 6.53 -3.75
N ILE A 159 2.65 7.00 -3.73
CA ILE A 159 1.69 6.74 -2.64
C ILE A 159 1.45 5.24 -2.49
N VAL A 160 1.13 4.55 -3.57
CA VAL A 160 0.85 3.10 -3.58
C VAL A 160 2.06 2.32 -3.07
N LYS A 161 3.27 2.62 -3.59
CA LYS A 161 4.51 2.00 -3.13
C LYS A 161 4.74 2.13 -1.63
N VAL A 162 4.60 3.33 -1.10
CA VAL A 162 4.86 3.57 0.32
C VAL A 162 3.75 2.97 1.17
N ALA A 163 2.48 3.08 0.77
CA ALA A 163 1.34 2.52 1.49
C ALA A 163 1.42 1.00 1.68
N ASP A 164 1.87 0.28 0.65
CA ASP A 164 2.13 -1.17 0.72
C ASP A 164 3.20 -1.50 1.79
N ALA A 165 4.25 -0.67 1.89
CA ALA A 165 5.32 -0.83 2.88
C ALA A 165 4.91 -0.55 4.34
N LEU A 166 3.69 -0.06 4.60
CA LEU A 166 3.24 0.31 5.95
C LEU A 166 2.49 -0.83 6.67
N ASP A 167 2.13 -1.92 5.96
CA ASP A 167 1.48 -3.09 6.56
C ASP A 167 2.50 -4.03 7.25
N ILE A 168 3.28 -3.48 8.19
CA ILE A 168 4.45 -4.16 8.81
C ILE A 168 4.30 -4.41 10.32
N THR A 169 3.09 -4.28 10.87
CA THR A 169 2.84 -4.44 12.32
C THR A 169 2.88 -5.89 12.78
N GLN A 170 3.22 -6.12 14.05
CA GLN A 170 3.30 -7.44 14.70
C GLN A 170 2.08 -8.35 14.52
N GLY A 171 0.87 -7.77 14.38
CA GLY A 171 -0.34 -8.54 14.12
C GLY A 171 -0.27 -9.38 12.84
N ARG A 172 0.65 -9.04 11.92
CA ARG A 172 0.84 -9.68 10.62
C ARG A 172 1.93 -10.76 10.64
N SER A 173 2.89 -10.68 11.56
CA SER A 173 3.94 -11.70 11.74
C SER A 173 3.55 -12.80 12.73
N ARG A 174 2.40 -12.67 13.39
CA ARG A 174 1.91 -13.63 14.39
C ARG A 174 1.83 -15.07 13.86
N ILE A 175 1.27 -15.28 12.67
CA ILE A 175 1.08 -16.61 12.10
C ILE A 175 2.44 -17.28 11.76
N PRO A 176 3.38 -16.63 11.02
CA PRO A 176 4.71 -17.18 10.82
C PRO A 176 5.47 -17.46 12.12
N PHE A 177 5.41 -16.54 13.08
CA PHE A 177 6.12 -16.67 14.36
C PHE A 177 5.57 -17.82 15.22
N GLU A 178 4.23 -17.95 15.33
CA GLU A 178 3.58 -19.06 16.03
C GLU A 178 3.81 -20.41 15.30
N ALA A 179 4.05 -20.39 13.99
CA ALA A 179 4.45 -21.56 13.21
C ALA A 179 5.93 -21.96 13.38
N GLY A 180 6.68 -21.24 14.23
CA GLY A 180 8.07 -21.54 14.55
C GLY A 180 9.11 -20.87 13.66
N ASP A 181 8.72 -19.93 12.79
CA ASP A 181 9.67 -19.13 12.03
C ASP A 181 10.37 -18.13 12.95
N THR A 182 11.65 -18.40 13.25
CA THR A 182 12.53 -17.52 14.02
C THR A 182 13.48 -16.71 13.13
N GLY A 183 13.20 -16.60 11.83
CA GLY A 183 13.96 -15.80 10.89
C GLY A 183 13.98 -14.30 11.26
N ILE A 184 15.00 -13.59 10.78
CA ILE A 184 15.18 -12.15 11.10
C ILE A 184 13.95 -11.32 10.70
N HIS A 185 13.25 -11.69 9.61
CA HIS A 185 12.02 -11.03 9.17
C HIS A 185 10.86 -11.21 10.15
N ALA A 186 10.65 -12.42 10.68
CA ALA A 186 9.60 -12.70 11.66
C ALA A 186 9.86 -11.97 12.99
N VAL A 187 11.10 -12.02 13.48
CA VAL A 187 11.53 -11.36 14.72
C VAL A 187 11.42 -9.84 14.61
N SER A 188 11.91 -9.26 13.52
CA SER A 188 11.87 -7.80 13.31
C SER A 188 10.45 -7.27 13.11
N ALA A 189 9.56 -8.02 12.45
CA ALA A 189 8.15 -7.64 12.33
C ALA A 189 7.40 -7.73 13.68
N ALA A 190 7.70 -8.74 14.50
CA ALA A 190 7.15 -8.85 15.86
C ALA A 190 7.59 -7.70 16.79
N ALA A 191 8.67 -6.98 16.43
CA ALA A 191 9.13 -5.81 17.18
C ALA A 191 8.36 -4.53 16.84
N ILE A 192 7.52 -4.49 15.79
CA ILE A 192 6.74 -3.30 15.42
C ILE A 192 5.36 -3.34 16.07
N ASP A 193 5.14 -2.43 17.02
CA ASP A 193 3.89 -2.36 17.76
C ASP A 193 2.78 -1.67 16.97
N SER A 194 3.09 -0.52 16.36
CA SER A 194 2.13 0.22 15.55
C SER A 194 2.80 1.12 14.52
N VAL A 195 2.07 1.39 13.44
CA VAL A 195 2.44 2.35 12.41
C VAL A 195 1.35 3.41 12.31
N SER A 196 1.73 4.68 12.42
CA SER A 196 0.83 5.83 12.41
C SER A 196 1.20 6.80 11.30
N LEU A 197 0.24 7.08 10.43
CA LEU A 197 0.33 8.15 9.43
C LEU A 197 -0.20 9.46 10.01
N LEU A 198 0.64 10.48 10.10
CA LEU A 198 0.33 11.79 10.66
C LEU A 198 0.66 12.90 9.65
N LYS A 199 0.07 14.08 9.86
CA LYS A 199 0.50 15.31 9.19
C LYS A 199 1.88 15.69 9.76
N GLY A 200 2.88 15.81 8.89
CA GLY A 200 4.22 16.20 9.31
C GLY A 200 4.34 17.70 9.58
N LYS A 201 5.46 18.09 10.20
CA LYS A 201 5.77 19.50 10.50
C LYS A 201 6.60 20.14 9.39
N GLU A 202 7.68 19.46 9.01
CA GLU A 202 8.62 19.93 7.98
C GLU A 202 8.22 19.45 6.58
N VAL A 203 7.75 18.20 6.48
CA VAL A 203 7.24 17.59 5.24
C VAL A 203 5.77 17.17 5.41
N PRO A 204 5.00 16.99 4.31
CA PRO A 204 3.55 16.73 4.39
C PRO A 204 3.16 15.49 5.20
N ILE A 205 3.92 14.40 5.09
CA ILE A 205 3.60 13.11 5.71
C ILE A 205 4.67 12.74 6.73
N ARG A 206 4.22 12.40 7.94
CA ARG A 206 5.05 11.76 8.96
C ARG A 206 4.57 10.33 9.20
N VAL A 207 5.45 9.36 9.04
CA VAL A 207 5.24 7.97 9.42
C VAL A 207 5.89 7.77 10.78
N GLU A 208 5.09 7.58 11.82
CA GLU A 208 5.60 7.17 13.14
C GLU A 208 5.50 5.66 13.31
N ILE A 209 6.59 5.03 13.71
CA ILE A 209 6.68 3.59 13.96
C ILE A 209 7.05 3.39 15.43
N ALA A 210 6.14 2.82 16.22
CA ALA A 210 6.40 2.43 17.60
C ALA A 210 6.91 0.99 17.62
N MET A 211 8.00 0.74 18.35
CA MET A 211 8.65 -0.57 18.41
C MET A 211 8.97 -0.98 19.84
N SER A 212 8.84 -2.26 20.13
CA SER A 212 9.14 -2.82 21.45
C SER A 212 10.64 -3.02 21.66
N ASN A 213 11.42 -3.17 20.59
CA ASN A 213 12.88 -3.36 20.64
C ASN A 213 13.56 -2.97 19.32
N SER A 214 14.90 -2.96 19.33
CA SER A 214 15.73 -2.51 18.21
C SER A 214 15.67 -3.38 16.95
N ALA A 215 15.20 -4.64 17.02
CA ALA A 215 15.09 -5.51 15.86
C ALA A 215 14.12 -4.95 14.80
N GLY A 216 13.15 -4.14 15.20
CA GLY A 216 12.19 -3.50 14.28
C GLY A 216 12.84 -2.59 13.25
N ILE A 217 14.02 -2.03 13.54
CA ILE A 217 14.79 -1.19 12.61
C ILE A 217 15.06 -1.94 11.30
N PHE A 218 15.29 -3.24 11.36
CA PHE A 218 15.51 -4.07 10.18
C PHE A 218 14.31 -4.06 9.22
N GLN A 219 13.06 -4.09 9.73
CA GLN A 219 11.87 -3.97 8.89
C GLN A 219 11.74 -2.57 8.28
N VAL A 220 12.04 -1.53 9.06
CA VAL A 220 12.02 -0.16 8.56
C VAL A 220 13.02 0.01 7.42
N ASP A 221 14.22 -0.56 7.54
CA ASP A 221 15.27 -0.47 6.52
C ASP A 221 15.01 -1.34 5.30
N GLU A 222 14.64 -2.60 5.48
CA GLU A 222 14.48 -3.53 4.36
C GLU A 222 13.19 -3.30 3.57
N LEU A 223 12.09 -2.87 4.20
CA LEU A 223 10.83 -2.62 3.49
C LEU A 223 10.65 -1.15 3.17
N LEU A 224 10.57 -0.30 4.19
CA LEU A 224 10.12 1.08 4.01
C LEU A 224 11.19 1.96 3.36
N LYS A 225 12.44 1.94 3.84
CA LYS A 225 13.54 2.75 3.29
C LYS A 225 13.84 2.41 1.84
N ARG A 226 13.87 1.12 1.50
CA ARG A 226 14.08 0.66 0.11
C ARG A 226 13.00 1.16 -0.84
N LYS A 227 11.73 1.06 -0.44
CA LYS A 227 10.60 1.53 -1.22
C LYS A 227 10.58 3.06 -1.33
N LEU A 228 10.84 3.77 -0.23
CA LEU A 228 10.92 5.24 -0.23
C LEU A 228 11.98 5.76 -1.20
N ARG A 229 13.17 5.15 -1.25
CA ARG A 229 14.26 5.59 -2.14
C ARG A 229 13.86 5.69 -3.62
N ASN A 230 12.98 4.81 -4.09
CA ASN A 230 12.51 4.76 -5.47
C ASN A 230 11.08 5.32 -5.64
N SER A 231 10.55 5.98 -4.61
CA SER A 231 9.23 6.59 -4.61
C SER A 231 9.31 8.05 -5.07
N SER A 232 8.32 8.47 -5.86
CA SER A 232 8.14 9.87 -6.28
C SER A 232 7.76 10.78 -5.11
N ILE A 233 7.24 10.22 -4.02
CA ILE A 233 6.87 10.97 -2.82
C ILE A 233 7.94 10.97 -1.72
N ALA A 234 9.12 10.41 -1.98
CA ALA A 234 10.22 10.40 -1.01
C ALA A 234 10.51 11.77 -0.38
N PRO A 235 10.52 12.89 -1.13
CA PRO A 235 10.76 14.22 -0.56
C PRO A 235 9.66 14.72 0.38
N TYR A 236 8.50 14.05 0.42
CA TYR A 236 7.32 14.48 1.17
C TYR A 236 7.03 13.62 2.41
N VAL A 237 7.88 12.62 2.69
CA VAL A 237 7.67 11.66 3.77
C VAL A 237 8.86 11.70 4.72
N GLU A 238 8.60 11.93 6.00
CA GLU A 238 9.56 11.69 7.10
C GLU A 238 9.17 10.40 7.82
N VAL A 239 10.16 9.57 8.16
CA VAL A 239 9.93 8.36 8.95
C VAL A 239 10.61 8.52 10.31
N VAL A 240 9.85 8.33 11.39
CA VAL A 240 10.34 8.40 12.77
C VAL A 240 10.02 7.09 13.48
N ALA A 241 11.03 6.29 13.77
CA ALA A 241 10.91 5.09 14.58
C ALA A 241 11.33 5.36 16.04
N LYS A 242 10.48 4.95 16.99
CA LYS A 242 10.68 5.12 18.44
C LYS A 242 10.69 3.75 19.10
N ILE A 243 11.68 3.53 19.97
CA ILE A 243 11.79 2.29 20.76
C ILE A 243 11.24 2.55 22.16
N GLU A 244 10.12 1.91 22.50
CA GLU A 244 9.39 2.15 23.76
C GLU A 244 9.67 1.07 24.84
N GLY A 245 10.44 0.03 24.51
CA GLY A 245 10.80 -1.04 25.45
C GLY A 245 11.59 -0.57 26.68
N GLU A 246 11.26 -1.13 27.85
CA GLU A 246 11.89 -0.83 29.14
C GLU A 246 13.09 -1.76 29.48
N THR A 247 13.13 -2.96 28.91
CA THR A 247 14.04 -4.05 29.35
C THR A 247 15.25 -4.29 28.45
N GLU A 248 15.30 -3.70 27.26
CA GLU A 248 16.44 -3.83 26.34
C GLU A 248 17.49 -2.73 26.61
N LYS A 249 18.77 -3.06 26.49
CA LYS A 249 19.83 -2.05 26.47
C LYS A 249 19.68 -1.23 25.19
N ARG A 250 19.09 -0.05 25.30
CA ARG A 250 18.87 0.87 24.17
C ARG A 250 20.19 1.25 23.53
N LEU A 251 20.48 0.66 22.38
CA LEU A 251 21.62 1.05 21.55
C LEU A 251 21.33 2.35 20.79
N ILE A 252 20.06 2.58 20.45
CA ILE A 252 19.53 3.74 19.74
C ILE A 252 18.15 4.05 20.35
N GLU A 253 17.84 5.32 20.63
CA GLU A 253 16.51 5.72 21.14
C GLU A 253 15.56 6.19 20.03
N PHE A 254 16.12 6.82 19.00
CA PHE A 254 15.38 7.36 17.85
C PHE A 254 16.08 7.00 16.55
N TYR A 255 15.31 6.61 15.55
CA TYR A 255 15.77 6.43 14.19
C TYR A 255 14.91 7.25 13.23
N THR A 256 15.55 8.13 12.46
CA THR A 256 14.88 9.05 11.54
C THR A 256 15.54 8.95 10.17
N MET A 257 14.72 8.97 9.11
CA MET A 257 15.17 9.08 7.72
C MET A 257 14.23 9.94 6.88
#